data_AF-W2K2X9-F1
#
_entry.id   AF-W2K2X9-F1
#
_cell.length_a   1.000
_cell.length_b   1.000
_cell.length_c   1.000
_cell.angle_alpha   90.00
_cell.angle_beta   90.00
_cell.angle_gamma   90.00
#
_symmetry.space_group_name_H-M   'P 1'
#
loop_
_entity.id
_entity.type
_entity.pdbx_description
1 polymer ?
#
loop_
_entity_poly.entity_id
_entity_poly.type
_entity_poly.pdbx_seq_one_letter_code
_entity_poly.pdbx_strand_id
1 'polypeptide(L)'
;MNARAKVKIRGTPGCELLRHVVSVDPRAAEGLRRENPGLSVDLDVLLEEETRRSITDAYQRLLFEVKVLHRKGNFKSSQGEEIVQRVRDIASGGKKVLDLSGFFIVDEFVDLLVPYLRSKTCKLVALNLSGTPLGVQAAINIAQAANNTLQALQFSDNPIPVATIRLQASENGHAILCGHKFNHLDAAAIGILVERERKQLQKLDLSGNLLTGPKANVFHGIITIFEGLKKCRLLQDLNLSDVNLRSDGLVAFANAIQDFPALEKLDLGRNRMVYNSTNEKRVYGVESLCNALWRVRTLREVSLVGNHLDYQSSVFIAEMLKVNCTIVSIALAQNPLGDAGATDVSTALKKNTTLLSLNLSDCQISCEGLNEMAMVLRKFNSTLRTINISNNPDVRSQGYRGLLKCLSINHKITEVIMNPGSRYEKYVNRTQEFLAVNVLLNAVQSNPKRFTGFPALTETQRTNFVDKLERFSESELRQLHDERIVEKAAIYSDEKEAAGLSTLRHYAATEQYAPLKRILWCFEVDTRHNNLIERSNNTKSEGKDEDIWDYPLI
;
A
#
# COMPACT_ATOMS: atom_id res chain seq x y z
N MET A 1 -32.54 -69.12 -34.67
CA MET A 1 -32.68 -69.53 -33.26
C MET A 1 -32.83 -68.27 -32.41
N ASN A 2 -34.06 -67.90 -32.10
CA ASN A 2 -34.39 -66.69 -31.33
C ASN A 2 -34.31 -66.98 -29.83
N ALA A 3 -33.28 -66.47 -29.15
CA ALA A 3 -33.24 -66.45 -27.69
C ALA A 3 -34.02 -65.22 -27.18
N ARG A 4 -35.29 -65.42 -26.82
CA ARG A 4 -36.10 -64.44 -26.09
C ARG A 4 -35.55 -64.27 -24.68
N ALA A 5 -35.00 -63.10 -24.36
CA ALA A 5 -34.71 -62.69 -22.99
C ALA A 5 -36.04 -62.60 -22.21
N LYS A 6 -36.13 -63.34 -21.09
CA LYS A 6 -37.29 -63.34 -20.20
C LYS A 6 -37.34 -62.03 -19.41
N VAL A 7 -38.17 -61.09 -19.84
CA VAL A 7 -38.61 -59.97 -18.98
C VAL A 7 -39.73 -60.49 -18.10
N LYS A 8 -39.52 -60.50 -16.78
CA LYS A 8 -40.51 -60.94 -15.79
C LYS A 8 -41.41 -59.74 -15.45
N ILE A 9 -42.47 -59.56 -16.23
CA ILE A 9 -43.49 -58.53 -16.00
C ILE A 9 -44.62 -59.18 -15.17
N ARG A 10 -44.82 -58.74 -13.92
CA ARG A 10 -46.09 -58.96 -13.20
C ARG A 10 -46.99 -57.78 -13.56
N GLY A 11 -48.00 -58.03 -14.37
CA GLY A 11 -48.92 -56.99 -14.85
C GLY A 11 -50.18 -56.87 -14.01
N THR A 12 -50.73 -55.66 -13.99
CA THR A 12 -52.17 -55.38 -14.12
C THR A 12 -52.36 -54.31 -15.20
N PRO A 13 -53.44 -54.34 -15.98
CA PRO A 13 -53.58 -53.57 -17.21
C PRO A 13 -54.07 -52.13 -16.94
N GLY A 14 -53.29 -51.14 -17.37
CA GLY A 14 -53.66 -49.73 -17.36
C GLY A 14 -52.49 -48.83 -16.98
N CYS A 15 -51.97 -48.07 -17.95
CA CYS A 15 -51.16 -46.83 -17.88
C CYS A 15 -50.25 -46.47 -16.68
N GLU A 16 -49.80 -47.40 -15.84
CA GLU A 16 -48.96 -47.10 -14.65
C GLU A 16 -47.51 -47.59 -14.76
N LEU A 17 -47.02 -47.92 -15.95
CA LEU A 17 -45.68 -48.49 -16.16
C LEU A 17 -44.50 -47.53 -15.88
N LEU A 18 -44.73 -46.22 -15.78
CA LEU A 18 -43.65 -45.24 -15.57
C LEU A 18 -43.52 -44.73 -14.12
N ARG A 19 -44.47 -45.04 -13.23
CA ARG A 19 -44.41 -44.52 -11.84
C ARG A 19 -43.48 -45.31 -10.91
N HIS A 20 -42.95 -46.45 -11.34
CA HIS A 20 -42.12 -47.32 -10.50
C HIS A 20 -40.82 -47.83 -11.16
N VAL A 21 -40.31 -47.13 -12.19
CA VAL A 21 -39.02 -47.50 -12.78
C VAL A 21 -37.89 -46.78 -12.02
N VAL A 22 -37.29 -47.49 -11.06
CA VAL A 22 -36.17 -46.99 -10.23
C VAL A 22 -34.85 -46.94 -11.02
N SER A 23 -34.76 -47.72 -12.11
CA SER A 23 -33.63 -47.73 -13.04
C SER A 23 -34.01 -48.36 -14.39
N VAL A 24 -33.50 -47.84 -15.51
CA VAL A 24 -33.74 -48.39 -16.87
C VAL A 24 -32.44 -48.88 -17.51
N ASP A 25 -32.39 -50.10 -18.07
CA ASP A 25 -31.26 -50.54 -18.90
C ASP A 25 -31.16 -49.65 -20.16
N PRO A 26 -30.05 -48.91 -20.36
CA PRO A 26 -29.91 -47.96 -21.47
C PRO A 26 -30.15 -48.58 -22.86
N ARG A 27 -29.79 -49.86 -23.04
CA ARG A 27 -29.95 -50.56 -24.33
C ARG A 27 -31.41 -50.95 -24.59
N ALA A 28 -32.16 -51.28 -23.55
CA ALA A 28 -33.58 -51.60 -23.66
C ALA A 28 -34.44 -50.35 -23.91
N ALA A 29 -34.07 -49.23 -23.28
CA ALA A 29 -34.74 -47.94 -23.47
C ALA A 29 -34.57 -47.39 -24.89
N GLU A 30 -33.37 -47.54 -25.47
CA GLU A 30 -33.10 -47.11 -26.84
C GLU A 30 -33.82 -47.98 -27.89
N GLY A 31 -34.09 -49.25 -27.57
CA GLY A 31 -35.01 -50.11 -28.32
C GLY A 31 -36.46 -49.62 -28.25
N LEU A 32 -36.96 -49.31 -27.05
CA LEU A 32 -38.30 -48.74 -26.82
C LEU A 32 -38.51 -47.39 -27.52
N ARG A 33 -37.46 -46.57 -27.58
CA ARG A 33 -37.45 -45.27 -28.29
C ARG A 33 -37.65 -45.43 -29.79
N ARG A 34 -37.12 -46.50 -30.39
CA ARG A 34 -37.29 -46.80 -31.83
C ARG A 34 -38.69 -47.35 -32.15
N GLU A 35 -39.34 -48.00 -31.18
CA GLU A 35 -40.65 -48.61 -31.36
C GLU A 35 -41.84 -47.67 -31.05
N ASN A 36 -41.69 -46.66 -30.18
CA ASN A 36 -42.76 -45.74 -29.82
C ASN A 36 -42.29 -44.26 -29.65
N PRO A 37 -42.35 -43.43 -30.70
CA PRO A 37 -41.87 -42.04 -30.68
C PRO A 37 -42.63 -41.07 -29.76
N GLY A 38 -43.86 -41.43 -29.35
CA GLY A 38 -44.77 -40.54 -28.59
C GLY A 38 -44.63 -40.59 -27.06
N LEU A 39 -43.81 -41.49 -26.51
CA LEU A 39 -43.57 -41.65 -25.05
C LEU A 39 -42.37 -40.84 -24.53
N SER A 40 -41.88 -39.87 -25.32
CA SER A 40 -40.45 -39.50 -25.32
C SER A 40 -39.93 -38.72 -24.10
N VAL A 41 -40.74 -37.89 -23.46
CA VAL A 41 -40.22 -36.91 -22.47
C VAL A 41 -39.80 -37.57 -21.16
N ASP A 42 -40.62 -38.47 -20.60
CA ASP A 42 -40.32 -39.12 -19.31
C ASP A 42 -39.19 -40.17 -19.44
N LEU A 43 -39.10 -40.85 -20.59
CA LEU A 43 -38.05 -41.85 -20.84
C LEU A 43 -36.68 -41.20 -21.09
N ASP A 44 -36.64 -40.07 -21.82
CA ASP A 44 -35.40 -39.32 -22.05
C ASP A 44 -34.84 -38.76 -20.73
N VAL A 45 -35.69 -38.30 -19.80
CA VAL A 45 -35.28 -37.86 -18.46
C VAL A 45 -34.72 -39.01 -17.63
N LEU A 46 -35.39 -40.17 -17.61
CA LEU A 46 -34.92 -41.36 -16.89
C LEU A 46 -33.59 -41.88 -17.44
N LEU A 47 -33.41 -41.88 -18.77
CA LEU A 47 -32.16 -42.27 -19.42
C LEU A 47 -31.01 -41.30 -19.10
N GLU A 48 -31.30 -40.00 -19.07
CA GLU A 48 -30.33 -39.00 -18.68
C GLU A 48 -29.90 -39.17 -17.22
N GLU A 49 -30.83 -39.48 -16.31
CA GLU A 49 -30.51 -39.77 -14.90
C GLU A 49 -29.67 -41.03 -14.73
N GLU A 50 -29.99 -42.11 -15.44
CA GLU A 50 -29.21 -43.36 -15.37
C GLU A 50 -27.80 -43.17 -15.94
N THR A 51 -27.69 -42.50 -17.09
CA THR A 51 -26.40 -42.15 -17.71
C THR A 51 -25.58 -41.28 -16.75
N ARG A 52 -26.24 -40.29 -16.13
CA ARG A 52 -25.67 -39.42 -15.09
C ARG A 52 -25.10 -40.20 -13.91
N ARG A 53 -25.80 -41.22 -13.42
CA ARG A 53 -25.32 -42.10 -12.33
C ARG A 53 -24.15 -42.99 -12.75
N SER A 54 -24.11 -43.41 -14.01
CA SER A 54 -23.03 -44.28 -14.53
C SER A 54 -21.69 -43.57 -14.76
N ILE A 55 -21.69 -42.24 -14.95
CA ILE A 55 -20.47 -41.48 -15.23
C ILE A 55 -19.72 -41.16 -13.93
N THR A 56 -18.63 -41.87 -13.67
CA THR A 56 -17.78 -41.68 -12.48
C THR A 56 -16.68 -40.65 -12.68
N ASP A 57 -16.20 -40.46 -13.91
CA ASP A 57 -15.17 -39.45 -14.22
C ASP A 57 -15.76 -38.04 -14.25
N ALA A 58 -15.23 -37.15 -13.41
CA ALA A 58 -15.72 -35.77 -13.26
C ALA A 58 -15.66 -34.97 -14.57
N TYR A 59 -14.70 -35.29 -15.44
CA TYR A 59 -14.57 -34.64 -16.72
C TYR A 59 -15.67 -35.12 -17.71
N GLN A 60 -15.87 -36.44 -17.86
CA GLN A 60 -16.96 -36.99 -18.68
C GLN A 60 -18.34 -36.51 -18.19
N ARG A 61 -18.46 -36.31 -16.87
CA ARG A 61 -19.65 -35.74 -16.24
C ARG A 61 -19.89 -34.30 -16.71
N LEU A 62 -18.85 -33.46 -16.71
CA LEU A 62 -18.91 -32.09 -17.24
C LEU A 62 -19.33 -32.09 -18.72
N LEU A 63 -18.69 -32.91 -19.56
CA LEU A 63 -19.03 -32.98 -20.99
C LEU A 63 -20.48 -33.42 -21.22
N PHE A 64 -20.97 -34.40 -20.45
CA PHE A 64 -22.36 -34.86 -20.54
C PHE A 64 -23.34 -33.75 -20.15
N GLU A 65 -23.13 -33.09 -19.01
CA GLU A 65 -24.05 -32.04 -18.55
C GLU A 65 -24.02 -30.79 -19.43
N VAL A 66 -22.87 -30.44 -20.01
CA VAL A 66 -22.79 -29.33 -20.99
C VAL A 66 -23.60 -29.66 -22.26
N LYS A 67 -23.60 -30.93 -22.71
CA LYS A 67 -24.49 -31.37 -23.81
C LYS A 67 -25.97 -31.32 -23.42
N VAL A 68 -26.31 -31.60 -22.16
CA VAL A 68 -27.68 -31.46 -21.65
C VAL A 68 -28.10 -29.99 -21.65
N LEU A 69 -27.26 -29.09 -21.12
CA LEU A 69 -27.50 -27.64 -21.15
C LEU A 69 -27.70 -27.11 -22.57
N HIS A 70 -26.90 -27.57 -23.53
CA HIS A 70 -27.05 -27.19 -24.92
C HIS A 70 -28.41 -27.63 -25.49
N ARG A 71 -28.83 -28.89 -25.24
CA ARG A 71 -30.14 -29.41 -25.69
C ARG A 71 -31.32 -28.69 -25.04
N LYS A 72 -31.18 -28.21 -23.81
CA LYS A 72 -32.19 -27.41 -23.10
C LYS A 72 -32.25 -25.93 -23.55
N GLY A 73 -31.34 -25.50 -24.43
CA GLY A 73 -31.33 -24.13 -24.97
C GLY A 73 -30.70 -23.10 -24.05
N ASN A 74 -29.91 -23.52 -23.04
CA ASN A 74 -29.27 -22.60 -22.09
C ASN A 74 -28.08 -21.82 -22.68
N PHE A 75 -27.58 -22.24 -23.84
CA PHE A 75 -26.60 -21.47 -24.62
C PHE A 75 -27.28 -20.79 -25.80
N LYS A 76 -26.75 -19.65 -26.23
CA LYS A 76 -27.14 -19.05 -27.51
C LYS A 76 -26.93 -20.08 -28.62
N SER A 77 -27.91 -20.22 -29.51
CA SER A 77 -27.94 -21.28 -30.54
C SER A 77 -26.69 -21.29 -31.42
N SER A 78 -26.13 -20.11 -31.72
CA SER A 78 -24.90 -19.96 -32.52
C SER A 78 -23.60 -20.32 -31.78
N GLN A 79 -23.64 -20.45 -30.46
CA GLN A 79 -22.46 -20.62 -29.60
C GLN A 79 -22.41 -21.99 -28.92
N GLY A 80 -23.56 -22.64 -28.72
CA GLY A 80 -23.65 -23.87 -27.91
C GLY A 80 -22.84 -25.05 -28.47
N GLU A 81 -22.82 -25.24 -29.79
CA GLU A 81 -22.02 -26.31 -30.41
C GLU A 81 -20.51 -26.09 -30.18
N GLU A 82 -20.05 -24.85 -30.28
CA GLU A 82 -18.65 -24.51 -30.08
C GLU A 82 -18.22 -24.69 -28.63
N ILE A 83 -19.07 -24.30 -27.65
CA ILE A 83 -18.82 -24.55 -26.22
C ILE A 83 -18.67 -26.04 -25.95
N VAL A 84 -19.60 -26.87 -26.46
CA VAL A 84 -19.53 -28.34 -26.32
C VAL A 84 -18.25 -28.89 -26.93
N GLN A 85 -17.83 -28.37 -28.08
CA GLN A 85 -16.60 -28.80 -28.75
C GLN A 85 -15.34 -28.39 -27.95
N ARG A 86 -15.27 -27.16 -27.45
CA ARG A 86 -14.12 -26.70 -26.63
C ARG A 86 -14.00 -27.50 -25.33
N VAL A 87 -15.11 -27.82 -24.68
CA VAL A 87 -15.11 -28.76 -23.54
C VAL A 87 -14.61 -30.12 -24.01
N ARG A 88 -15.18 -30.70 -25.09
CA ARG A 88 -14.75 -32.00 -25.65
C ARG A 88 -13.25 -32.08 -25.98
N ASP A 89 -12.62 -31.01 -26.45
CA ASP A 89 -11.18 -30.99 -26.72
C ASP A 89 -10.33 -31.14 -25.45
N ILE A 90 -10.86 -30.72 -24.30
CA ILE A 90 -10.27 -31.03 -22.99
C ILE A 90 -10.47 -32.53 -22.67
N ALA A 91 -11.60 -33.13 -23.08
CA ALA A 91 -11.92 -34.56 -22.86
C ALA A 91 -10.90 -35.51 -23.45
N SER A 92 -10.53 -35.22 -24.68
CA SER A 92 -9.66 -36.08 -25.47
C SER A 92 -8.22 -36.02 -24.93
N GLY A 93 -7.95 -35.19 -23.91
CA GLY A 93 -6.63 -34.99 -23.32
C GLY A 93 -5.70 -34.13 -24.18
N GLY A 94 -6.19 -33.64 -25.33
CA GLY A 94 -5.39 -32.88 -26.29
C GLY A 94 -5.14 -31.43 -25.89
N LYS A 95 -6.06 -30.80 -25.14
CA LYS A 95 -5.94 -29.40 -24.69
C LYS A 95 -5.97 -29.28 -23.17
N LYS A 96 -5.16 -28.37 -22.63
CA LYS A 96 -5.10 -28.01 -21.19
C LYS A 96 -5.58 -26.59 -20.89
N VAL A 97 -5.99 -25.86 -21.94
CA VAL A 97 -6.49 -24.49 -21.85
C VAL A 97 -7.95 -24.52 -22.28
N LEU A 98 -8.84 -24.18 -21.35
CA LEU A 98 -10.25 -24.00 -21.67
C LEU A 98 -10.50 -22.51 -21.87
N ASP A 99 -10.58 -22.12 -23.13
CA ASP A 99 -10.91 -20.75 -23.51
C ASP A 99 -12.40 -20.67 -23.87
N LEU A 100 -13.14 -19.84 -23.14
CA LEU A 100 -14.55 -19.55 -23.35
C LEU A 100 -14.77 -18.03 -23.38
N SER A 101 -13.76 -17.26 -23.82
CA SER A 101 -13.90 -15.81 -23.94
C SER A 101 -15.01 -15.40 -24.91
N GLY A 102 -15.82 -14.42 -24.52
CA GLY A 102 -16.91 -13.86 -25.34
C GLY A 102 -18.14 -14.74 -25.49
N PHE A 103 -18.16 -15.92 -24.87
CA PHE A 103 -19.34 -16.79 -24.85
C PHE A 103 -20.37 -16.32 -23.83
N PHE A 104 -21.64 -16.53 -24.15
CA PHE A 104 -22.72 -16.33 -23.19
C PHE A 104 -22.79 -17.53 -22.23
N ILE A 105 -21.98 -17.47 -21.18
CA ILE A 105 -21.93 -18.48 -20.12
C ILE A 105 -22.88 -18.07 -18.99
N VAL A 106 -23.79 -18.98 -18.62
CA VAL A 106 -24.74 -18.82 -17.52
C VAL A 106 -24.18 -19.41 -16.22
N ASP A 107 -24.70 -18.98 -15.06
CA ASP A 107 -24.22 -19.44 -13.75
C ASP A 107 -24.39 -20.96 -13.57
N GLU A 108 -25.39 -21.59 -14.20
CA GLU A 108 -25.55 -23.05 -14.16
C GLU A 108 -24.35 -23.79 -14.79
N PHE A 109 -23.66 -23.19 -15.77
CA PHE A 109 -22.43 -23.78 -16.31
C PHE A 109 -21.30 -23.75 -15.27
N VAL A 110 -21.23 -22.69 -14.46
CA VAL A 110 -20.23 -22.55 -13.40
C VAL A 110 -20.43 -23.63 -12.33
N ASP A 111 -21.68 -23.95 -12.00
CA ASP A 111 -22.02 -25.03 -11.08
C ASP A 111 -21.57 -26.41 -11.58
N LEU A 112 -21.50 -26.60 -12.90
CA LEU A 112 -20.94 -27.81 -13.50
C LEU A 112 -19.40 -27.78 -13.56
N LEU A 113 -18.81 -26.61 -13.79
CA LEU A 113 -17.37 -26.42 -13.90
C LEU A 113 -16.65 -26.61 -12.56
N VAL A 114 -17.24 -26.12 -11.46
CA VAL A 114 -16.66 -26.14 -10.11
C VAL A 114 -16.32 -27.56 -9.62
N PRO A 115 -17.22 -28.56 -9.70
CA PRO A 115 -16.90 -29.95 -9.35
C PRO A 115 -15.73 -30.51 -10.17
N TYR A 116 -15.65 -30.17 -11.46
CA TYR A 116 -14.54 -30.60 -12.30
C TYR A 116 -13.22 -29.97 -11.85
N LEU A 117 -13.18 -28.66 -11.62
CA LEU A 117 -11.97 -27.96 -11.13
C LEU A 117 -11.44 -28.55 -9.82
N ARG A 118 -12.33 -28.98 -8.91
CA ARG A 118 -11.96 -29.64 -7.64
C ARG A 118 -11.50 -31.09 -7.82
N SER A 119 -11.81 -31.74 -8.92
CA SER A 119 -11.46 -33.14 -9.17
C SER A 119 -9.95 -33.33 -9.31
N LYS A 120 -9.44 -34.46 -8.81
CA LYS A 120 -8.06 -34.91 -9.06
C LYS A 120 -7.79 -35.19 -10.54
N THR A 121 -8.84 -35.39 -11.34
CA THR A 121 -8.73 -35.62 -12.79
C THR A 121 -8.63 -34.33 -13.61
N CYS A 122 -8.76 -33.16 -12.98
CA CYS A 122 -8.60 -31.89 -13.66
C CYS A 122 -7.15 -31.67 -14.10
N LYS A 123 -6.96 -31.45 -15.41
CA LYS A 123 -5.67 -31.18 -16.04
C LYS A 123 -5.59 -29.77 -16.63
N LEU A 124 -6.58 -28.92 -16.32
CA LEU A 124 -6.61 -27.55 -16.80
C LEU A 124 -5.44 -26.77 -16.18
N VAL A 125 -4.73 -26.07 -17.06
CA VAL A 125 -3.62 -25.16 -16.75
C VAL A 125 -4.10 -23.71 -16.83
N ALA A 126 -5.00 -23.40 -17.78
CA ALA A 126 -5.57 -22.07 -17.89
C ALA A 126 -7.08 -22.13 -18.19
N LEU A 127 -7.82 -21.20 -17.58
CA LEU A 127 -9.25 -21.00 -17.79
C LEU A 127 -9.50 -19.53 -18.15
N ASN A 128 -9.99 -19.30 -19.37
CA ASN A 128 -10.34 -17.98 -19.86
C ASN A 128 -11.85 -17.83 -19.99
N LEU A 129 -12.41 -16.90 -19.22
CA LEU A 129 -13.83 -16.55 -19.17
C LEU A 129 -14.03 -15.03 -19.40
N SER A 130 -13.07 -14.38 -20.06
CA SER A 130 -13.18 -12.94 -20.35
C SER A 130 -14.36 -12.63 -21.25
N GLY A 131 -15.04 -11.50 -21.02
CA GLY A 131 -16.21 -11.10 -21.80
C GLY A 131 -17.45 -12.01 -21.65
N THR A 132 -17.46 -12.90 -20.65
CA THR A 132 -18.66 -13.66 -20.26
C THR A 132 -19.52 -12.84 -19.29
N PRO A 133 -20.86 -13.02 -19.27
CA PRO A 133 -21.76 -12.24 -18.41
C PRO A 133 -21.82 -12.76 -16.96
N LEU A 134 -20.69 -13.25 -16.42
CA LEU A 134 -20.63 -13.85 -15.09
C LEU A 134 -20.74 -12.81 -13.97
N GLY A 135 -21.40 -13.21 -12.88
CA GLY A 135 -21.45 -12.42 -11.65
C GLY A 135 -20.24 -12.62 -10.73
N VAL A 136 -20.15 -11.77 -9.70
CA VAL A 136 -19.09 -11.84 -8.67
C VAL A 136 -19.08 -13.19 -7.96
N GLN A 137 -20.25 -13.75 -7.64
CA GLN A 137 -20.35 -15.03 -6.94
C GLN A 137 -19.79 -16.20 -7.77
N ALA A 138 -20.00 -16.19 -9.10
CA ALA A 138 -19.42 -17.17 -9.99
C ALA A 138 -17.89 -17.11 -9.97
N ALA A 139 -17.30 -15.91 -10.04
CA ALA A 139 -15.86 -15.72 -9.95
C ALA A 139 -15.29 -16.23 -8.61
N ILE A 140 -15.98 -15.98 -7.48
CA ILE A 140 -15.63 -16.51 -6.17
C ILE A 140 -15.66 -18.05 -6.17
N ASN A 141 -16.73 -18.65 -6.67
CA ASN A 141 -16.90 -20.11 -6.70
C ASN A 141 -15.79 -20.79 -7.53
N ILE A 142 -15.45 -20.21 -8.67
CA ILE A 142 -14.37 -20.69 -9.55
C ILE A 142 -13.00 -20.55 -8.84
N ALA A 143 -12.72 -19.40 -8.24
CA ALA A 143 -11.47 -19.18 -7.51
C ALA A 143 -11.33 -20.12 -6.31
N GLN A 144 -12.41 -20.40 -5.58
CA GLN A 144 -12.44 -21.39 -4.50
C GLN A 144 -12.22 -22.82 -5.01
N ALA A 145 -12.64 -23.12 -6.24
CA ALA A 145 -12.46 -24.42 -6.87
C ALA A 145 -11.08 -24.60 -7.54
N ALA A 146 -10.34 -23.51 -7.76
CA ALA A 146 -9.02 -23.55 -8.39
C ALA A 146 -8.09 -24.50 -7.62
N ASN A 147 -7.49 -25.46 -8.31
CA ASN A 147 -6.62 -26.48 -7.73
C ASN A 147 -5.13 -26.09 -7.91
N ASN A 148 -4.21 -27.03 -7.68
CA ASN A 148 -2.79 -26.77 -7.85
C ASN A 148 -2.31 -26.80 -9.30
N THR A 149 -3.11 -27.33 -10.24
CA THR A 149 -2.73 -27.41 -11.66
C THR A 149 -3.01 -26.12 -12.41
N LEU A 150 -3.98 -25.34 -11.96
CA LEU A 150 -4.36 -24.09 -12.59
C LEU A 150 -3.28 -23.02 -12.36
N GLN A 151 -2.69 -22.54 -13.45
CA GLN A 151 -1.66 -21.52 -13.47
C GLN A 151 -2.23 -20.13 -13.78
N ALA A 152 -3.27 -20.06 -14.62
CA ALA A 152 -3.89 -18.82 -15.06
C ALA A 152 -5.42 -18.88 -14.98
N LEU A 153 -6.03 -17.83 -14.43
CA LEU A 153 -7.48 -17.65 -14.37
C LEU A 153 -7.81 -16.27 -14.91
N GLN A 154 -8.71 -16.16 -15.87
CA GLN A 154 -8.95 -14.88 -16.56
C GLN A 154 -10.44 -14.54 -16.62
N PHE A 155 -10.84 -13.43 -15.99
CA PHE A 155 -12.16 -12.82 -16.15
C PHE A 155 -12.13 -11.46 -16.85
N SER A 156 -10.96 -10.81 -16.93
CA SER A 156 -10.74 -9.58 -17.72
C SER A 156 -9.81 -9.80 -18.91
N ASP A 157 -9.31 -8.71 -19.48
CA ASP A 157 -8.39 -8.72 -20.62
C ASP A 157 -7.08 -9.45 -20.32
N ASN A 158 -6.66 -9.50 -19.05
CA ASN A 158 -5.41 -10.15 -18.65
C ASN A 158 -5.65 -11.26 -17.62
N PRO A 159 -4.90 -12.38 -17.71
CA PRO A 159 -5.01 -13.47 -16.76
C PRO A 159 -4.45 -13.11 -15.39
N ILE A 160 -5.14 -13.56 -14.34
CA ILE A 160 -4.62 -13.60 -12.97
C ILE A 160 -3.58 -14.72 -12.91
N PRO A 161 -2.31 -14.42 -12.54
CA PRO A 161 -1.25 -15.40 -12.51
C PRO A 161 -1.27 -16.20 -11.20
N VAL A 162 -2.21 -17.14 -11.09
CA VAL A 162 -2.46 -17.96 -9.88
C VAL A 162 -1.21 -18.64 -9.35
N ALA A 163 -0.41 -19.25 -10.23
CA ALA A 163 0.83 -19.92 -9.85
C ALA A 163 1.88 -18.93 -9.34
N THR A 164 1.99 -17.76 -9.95
CA THR A 164 2.93 -16.71 -9.54
C THR A 164 2.57 -16.14 -8.18
N ILE A 165 1.28 -15.92 -7.89
CA ILE A 165 0.83 -15.46 -6.56
C ILE A 165 1.29 -16.45 -5.49
N ARG A 166 1.06 -17.75 -5.71
CA ARG A 166 1.48 -18.81 -4.78
C ARG A 166 3.00 -18.83 -4.60
N LEU A 167 3.74 -18.77 -5.71
CA LEU A 167 5.21 -18.81 -5.70
C LEU A 167 5.77 -17.61 -4.93
N GLN A 168 5.40 -16.38 -5.32
CA GLN A 168 5.89 -15.15 -4.69
C GLN A 168 5.54 -15.08 -3.19
N ALA A 169 4.33 -15.51 -2.82
CA ALA A 169 3.92 -15.55 -1.42
C ALA A 169 4.74 -16.58 -0.62
N SER A 170 5.11 -17.71 -1.23
CA SER A 170 5.87 -18.78 -0.56
C SER A 170 7.36 -18.48 -0.43
N GLU A 171 7.97 -17.85 -1.44
CA GLU A 171 9.40 -17.56 -1.46
C GLU A 171 9.73 -16.28 -0.71
N ASN A 172 8.92 -15.23 -0.91
CA ASN A 172 9.28 -13.87 -0.50
C ASN A 172 8.21 -13.19 0.37
N GLY A 173 7.10 -13.86 0.66
CA GLY A 173 6.00 -13.28 1.43
C GLY A 173 5.29 -12.11 0.73
N HIS A 174 5.43 -11.94 -0.58
CA HIS A 174 4.76 -10.85 -1.30
C HIS A 174 3.91 -11.36 -2.47
N ALA A 175 2.89 -10.61 -2.85
CA ALA A 175 2.15 -10.81 -4.09
C ALA A 175 2.08 -9.48 -4.83
N ILE A 176 2.75 -9.39 -5.99
CA ILE A 176 2.83 -8.16 -6.79
C ILE A 176 1.99 -8.36 -8.04
N LEU A 177 0.90 -7.62 -8.10
CA LEU A 177 -0.18 -7.76 -9.09
C LEU A 177 -0.53 -6.40 -9.71
N CYS A 178 0.45 -5.50 -9.84
CA CYS A 178 0.23 -4.12 -10.29
C CYS A 178 0.04 -4.00 -11.81
N GLY A 179 -0.82 -3.09 -12.28
CA GLY A 179 -0.92 -2.68 -13.68
C GLY A 179 -1.50 -3.73 -14.66
N HIS A 180 -2.15 -4.78 -14.15
CA HIS A 180 -2.70 -5.85 -14.98
C HIS A 180 -4.09 -5.53 -15.54
N LYS A 181 -4.66 -4.34 -15.26
CA LYS A 181 -6.01 -3.93 -15.68
C LYS A 181 -7.11 -4.89 -15.19
N PHE A 182 -6.93 -5.46 -14.00
CA PHE A 182 -7.94 -6.32 -13.39
C PHE A 182 -9.26 -5.58 -13.19
N ASN A 183 -10.36 -6.30 -13.39
CA ASN A 183 -11.71 -5.80 -13.14
C ASN A 183 -12.22 -6.29 -11.77
N HIS A 184 -13.48 -5.98 -11.48
CA HIS A 184 -14.14 -6.38 -10.25
C HIS A 184 -14.36 -7.90 -10.04
N LEU A 185 -14.47 -8.68 -11.12
CA LEU A 185 -14.55 -10.15 -11.03
C LEU A 185 -13.19 -10.73 -10.67
N ASP A 186 -12.13 -10.19 -11.29
CA ASP A 186 -10.76 -10.56 -10.92
C ASP A 186 -10.46 -10.17 -9.47
N ALA A 187 -10.93 -9.00 -9.01
CA ALA A 187 -10.80 -8.59 -7.62
C ALA A 187 -11.39 -9.64 -6.67
N ALA A 188 -12.59 -10.15 -6.99
CA ALA A 188 -13.24 -11.19 -6.20
C ALA A 188 -12.42 -12.49 -6.16
N ALA A 189 -11.92 -12.92 -7.32
CA ALA A 189 -11.07 -14.10 -7.42
C ALA A 189 -9.74 -13.93 -6.67
N ILE A 190 -9.08 -12.79 -6.83
CA ILE A 190 -7.83 -12.43 -6.14
C ILE A 190 -8.03 -12.47 -4.63
N GLY A 191 -9.15 -11.97 -4.10
CA GLY A 191 -9.43 -12.03 -2.66
C GLY A 191 -9.39 -13.46 -2.10
N ILE A 192 -9.96 -14.42 -2.84
CA ILE A 192 -9.91 -15.85 -2.46
C ILE A 192 -8.50 -16.43 -2.62
N LEU A 193 -7.80 -16.09 -3.71
CA LEU A 193 -6.46 -16.60 -3.97
C LEU A 193 -5.45 -16.10 -2.93
N VAL A 194 -5.53 -14.82 -2.56
CA VAL A 194 -4.73 -14.20 -1.49
C VAL A 194 -5.06 -14.81 -0.13
N GLU A 195 -6.33 -15.07 0.17
CA GLU A 195 -6.73 -15.73 1.42
C GLU A 195 -6.06 -17.11 1.59
N ARG A 196 -5.83 -17.85 0.50
CA ARG A 196 -5.12 -19.15 0.58
C ARG A 196 -3.69 -19.01 1.05
N GLU A 197 -3.04 -17.90 0.70
CA GLU A 197 -1.66 -17.57 1.05
C GLU A 197 -1.56 -16.79 2.37
N ARG A 198 -2.64 -16.71 3.15
CA ARG A 198 -2.75 -15.94 4.42
C ARG A 198 -1.69 -16.22 5.49
N LYS A 199 -1.04 -17.38 5.44
CA LYS A 199 -0.02 -17.78 6.43
C LYS A 199 1.35 -17.16 6.16
N GLN A 200 1.59 -16.68 4.94
CA GLN A 200 2.91 -16.26 4.46
C GLN A 200 2.90 -14.85 3.86
N LEU A 201 1.73 -14.34 3.44
CA LEU A 201 1.62 -13.04 2.81
C LEU A 201 1.87 -11.88 3.80
N GLN A 202 2.92 -11.11 3.51
CA GLN A 202 3.36 -9.91 4.21
C GLN A 202 3.12 -8.64 3.39
N LYS A 203 3.18 -8.72 2.06
CA LYS A 203 2.97 -7.57 1.16
C LYS A 203 2.02 -7.91 0.02
N LEU A 204 1.06 -7.04 -0.24
CA LEU A 204 0.17 -7.13 -1.40
C LEU A 204 0.18 -5.82 -2.17
N ASP A 205 0.51 -5.89 -3.46
CA ASP A 205 0.44 -4.76 -4.38
C ASP A 205 -0.59 -5.03 -5.48
N LEU A 206 -1.68 -4.28 -5.47
CA LEU A 206 -2.74 -4.33 -6.48
C LEU A 206 -2.84 -3.02 -7.27
N SER A 207 -1.80 -2.18 -7.23
CA SER A 207 -1.87 -0.84 -7.79
C SER A 207 -2.12 -0.79 -9.30
N GLY A 208 -2.79 0.26 -9.79
CA GLY A 208 -3.03 0.46 -11.22
C GLY A 208 -3.99 -0.56 -11.85
N ASN A 209 -4.92 -1.11 -11.06
CA ASN A 209 -5.97 -2.02 -11.53
C ASN A 209 -7.35 -1.42 -11.27
N LEU A 210 -8.24 -1.39 -12.26
CA LEU A 210 -9.59 -0.83 -12.08
C LEU A 210 -10.54 -1.81 -11.36
N LEU A 211 -10.26 -2.08 -10.08
CA LEU A 211 -10.94 -3.11 -9.28
C LEU A 211 -12.39 -2.76 -8.95
N THR A 212 -12.76 -1.47 -9.00
CA THR A 212 -14.16 -1.04 -8.89
C THR A 212 -14.64 -0.36 -10.17
N GLY A 213 -15.95 -0.45 -10.44
CA GLY A 213 -16.58 0.06 -11.66
C GLY A 213 -17.67 1.10 -11.40
N PRO A 214 -18.26 1.67 -12.46
CA PRO A 214 -19.20 2.81 -12.37
C PRO A 214 -20.62 2.43 -11.89
N LYS A 215 -20.92 1.15 -11.65
CA LYS A 215 -22.21 0.70 -11.13
C LYS A 215 -22.06 0.34 -9.65
N ALA A 216 -23.00 0.74 -8.79
CA ALA A 216 -22.97 0.51 -7.34
C ALA A 216 -22.78 -0.98 -6.94
N ASN A 217 -23.21 -1.90 -7.80
CA ASN A 217 -23.16 -3.36 -7.56
C ASN A 217 -21.73 -3.94 -7.68
N VAL A 218 -20.73 -3.11 -7.98
CA VAL A 218 -19.37 -3.53 -8.38
C VAL A 218 -18.38 -3.53 -7.19
N PHE A 219 -18.80 -3.14 -5.98
CA PHE A 219 -17.93 -3.17 -4.79
C PHE A 219 -17.79 -4.54 -4.13
N HIS A 220 -18.63 -5.53 -4.48
CA HIS A 220 -18.52 -6.88 -3.90
C HIS A 220 -17.17 -7.56 -4.20
N GLY A 221 -16.56 -7.26 -5.34
CA GLY A 221 -15.23 -7.76 -5.69
C GLY A 221 -14.15 -7.29 -4.73
N ILE A 222 -14.06 -5.97 -4.50
CA ILE A 222 -13.08 -5.39 -3.58
C ILE A 222 -13.37 -5.77 -2.11
N ILE A 223 -14.64 -5.91 -1.72
CA ILE A 223 -15.01 -6.41 -0.38
C ILE A 223 -14.46 -7.82 -0.15
N THR A 224 -14.49 -8.67 -1.17
CA THR A 224 -13.92 -10.03 -1.07
C THR A 224 -12.41 -10.00 -0.82
N ILE A 225 -11.69 -9.03 -1.41
CA ILE A 225 -10.29 -8.79 -1.08
C ILE A 225 -10.18 -8.43 0.39
N PHE A 226 -10.92 -7.44 0.87
CA PHE A 226 -10.86 -7.00 2.26
C PHE A 226 -11.13 -8.15 3.25
N GLU A 227 -12.16 -8.95 3.01
CA GLU A 227 -12.47 -10.14 3.84
C GLU A 227 -11.35 -11.19 3.81
N GLY A 228 -10.67 -11.38 2.68
CA GLY A 228 -9.48 -12.22 2.58
C GLY A 228 -8.30 -11.67 3.37
N LEU A 229 -8.07 -10.36 3.30
CA LEU A 229 -6.96 -9.69 4.00
C LEU A 229 -7.11 -9.70 5.51
N LYS A 230 -8.33 -9.67 6.06
CA LYS A 230 -8.59 -9.86 7.51
C LYS A 230 -7.98 -11.14 8.07
N LYS A 231 -7.86 -12.19 7.23
CA LYS A 231 -7.30 -13.49 7.62
C LYS A 231 -5.78 -13.55 7.47
N CYS A 232 -5.16 -12.57 6.82
CA CYS A 232 -3.72 -12.50 6.56
C CYS A 232 -3.00 -11.87 7.76
N ARG A 233 -2.55 -12.72 8.70
CA ARG A 233 -1.99 -12.25 9.98
C ARG A 233 -0.64 -11.56 9.89
N LEU A 234 0.09 -11.77 8.78
CA LEU A 234 1.42 -11.22 8.57
C LEU A 234 1.43 -10.01 7.62
N LEU A 235 0.27 -9.59 7.09
CA LEU A 235 0.18 -8.51 6.11
C LEU A 235 0.57 -7.17 6.75
N GLN A 236 1.70 -6.64 6.32
CA GLN A 236 2.30 -5.38 6.78
C GLN A 236 2.21 -4.26 5.74
N ASP A 237 2.27 -4.59 4.45
CA ASP A 237 2.30 -3.61 3.36
C ASP A 237 1.16 -3.87 2.36
N LEU A 238 0.26 -2.90 2.22
CA LEU A 238 -0.87 -2.96 1.30
C LEU A 238 -0.86 -1.75 0.36
N ASN A 239 -0.64 -2.01 -0.92
CA ASN A 239 -0.74 -1.01 -1.97
C ASN A 239 -2.02 -1.21 -2.79
N LEU A 240 -2.95 -0.28 -2.61
CA LEU A 240 -4.21 -0.15 -3.35
C LEU A 240 -4.24 1.18 -4.11
N SER A 241 -3.09 1.71 -4.55
CA SER A 241 -3.07 2.95 -5.32
C SER A 241 -3.66 2.76 -6.72
N ASP A 242 -4.38 3.77 -7.22
CA ASP A 242 -5.01 3.75 -8.54
C ASP A 242 -5.90 2.50 -8.77
N VAL A 243 -6.66 2.08 -7.73
CA VAL A 243 -7.62 0.98 -7.84
C VAL A 243 -9.07 1.41 -8.11
N ASN A 244 -9.24 2.73 -8.35
CA ASN A 244 -10.54 3.38 -8.48
C ASN A 244 -11.45 3.10 -7.26
N LEU A 245 -10.92 3.07 -6.02
CA LEU A 245 -11.71 2.70 -4.84
C LEU A 245 -12.93 3.61 -4.61
N ARG A 246 -12.80 4.91 -4.91
CA ARG A 246 -13.83 5.95 -4.72
C ARG A 246 -14.32 6.06 -3.27
N SER A 247 -15.23 7.00 -3.01
CA SER A 247 -15.81 7.19 -1.67
C SER A 247 -16.52 5.93 -1.18
N ASP A 248 -17.26 5.23 -2.03
CA ASP A 248 -18.07 4.07 -1.64
C ASP A 248 -17.21 2.87 -1.22
N GLY A 249 -16.19 2.54 -2.01
CA GLY A 249 -15.24 1.48 -1.66
C GLY A 249 -14.37 1.85 -0.46
N LEU A 250 -14.12 3.14 -0.25
CA LEU A 250 -13.37 3.61 0.92
C LEU A 250 -14.14 3.40 2.22
N VAL A 251 -15.48 3.54 2.21
CA VAL A 251 -16.32 3.18 3.35
C VAL A 251 -16.18 1.69 3.66
N ALA A 252 -16.24 0.83 2.64
CA ALA A 252 -16.04 -0.61 2.83
C ALA A 252 -14.65 -0.93 3.40
N PHE A 253 -13.61 -0.23 2.94
CA PHE A 253 -12.26 -0.38 3.45
C PHE A 253 -12.13 0.10 4.91
N ALA A 254 -12.74 1.24 5.25
CA ALA A 254 -12.73 1.79 6.61
C ALA A 254 -13.37 0.84 7.62
N ASN A 255 -14.38 0.07 7.21
CA ASN A 255 -15.00 -0.98 8.03
C ASN A 255 -14.09 -2.20 8.21
N ALA A 256 -13.18 -2.47 7.28
CA ALA A 256 -12.33 -3.66 7.30
C ALA A 256 -10.95 -3.42 7.93
N ILE A 257 -10.35 -2.24 7.77
CA ILE A 257 -8.98 -1.94 8.20
C ILE A 257 -8.74 -2.15 9.71
N GLN A 258 -9.80 -2.01 10.52
CA GLN A 258 -9.72 -2.22 11.98
C GLN A 258 -9.41 -3.67 12.34
N ASP A 259 -9.73 -4.61 11.46
CA ASP A 259 -9.52 -6.04 11.65
C ASP A 259 -8.15 -6.51 11.09
N PHE A 260 -7.33 -5.60 10.56
CA PHE A 260 -6.04 -5.97 9.97
C PHE A 260 -4.99 -6.00 11.08
N PRO A 261 -4.46 -7.18 11.44
CA PRO A 261 -3.76 -7.34 12.72
C PRO A 261 -2.34 -6.78 12.74
N ALA A 262 -1.72 -6.58 11.58
CA ALA A 262 -0.31 -6.25 11.45
C ALA A 262 -0.01 -5.17 10.40
N LEU A 263 -1.02 -4.48 9.85
CA LEU A 263 -0.81 -3.54 8.75
C LEU A 263 -0.01 -2.32 9.22
N GLU A 264 1.15 -2.08 8.61
CA GLU A 264 2.07 -0.99 8.94
C GLU A 264 2.14 0.08 7.84
N LYS A 265 2.04 -0.32 6.57
CA LYS A 265 2.13 0.54 5.39
C LYS A 265 0.89 0.41 4.53
N LEU A 266 0.31 1.54 4.19
CA LEU A 266 -0.91 1.62 3.40
C LEU A 266 -0.76 2.69 2.32
N ASP A 267 -0.89 2.29 1.06
CA ASP A 267 -1.01 3.21 -0.06
C ASP A 267 -2.42 3.15 -0.65
N LEU A 268 -3.12 4.28 -0.57
CA LEU A 268 -4.42 4.51 -1.17
C LEU A 268 -4.39 5.67 -2.17
N GLY A 269 -3.23 5.99 -2.75
CA GLY A 269 -3.10 7.07 -3.72
C GLY A 269 -4.01 6.91 -4.95
N ARG A 270 -4.38 8.01 -5.61
CA ARG A 270 -5.05 8.04 -6.92
C ARG A 270 -6.37 7.25 -7.01
N ASN A 271 -7.11 7.18 -5.91
CA ASN A 271 -8.39 6.47 -5.81
C ASN A 271 -9.63 7.34 -5.96
N ARG A 272 -9.47 8.64 -6.24
CA ARG A 272 -10.58 9.61 -6.39
C ARG A 272 -11.54 9.58 -5.18
N MET A 273 -10.98 9.55 -3.97
CA MET A 273 -11.73 9.31 -2.72
C MET A 273 -12.88 10.28 -2.47
N VAL A 274 -12.82 11.48 -3.03
CA VAL A 274 -13.84 12.52 -2.86
C VAL A 274 -15.00 12.35 -3.84
N TYR A 275 -14.98 11.36 -4.73
CA TYR A 275 -16.06 11.08 -5.67
C TYR A 275 -16.66 9.70 -5.40
N ASN A 276 -17.98 9.57 -5.48
CA ASN A 276 -18.67 8.28 -5.43
C ASN A 276 -18.75 7.60 -6.82
N SER A 277 -19.42 6.45 -6.89
CA SER A 277 -19.68 5.71 -8.13
C SER A 277 -20.42 6.52 -9.21
N THR A 278 -21.27 7.49 -8.83
CA THR A 278 -21.97 8.40 -9.76
C THR A 278 -21.14 9.63 -10.16
N ASN A 279 -19.87 9.70 -9.76
CA ASN A 279 -18.96 10.85 -9.90
C ASN A 279 -19.44 12.13 -9.18
N GLU A 280 -20.33 11.99 -8.21
CA GLU A 280 -20.71 13.08 -7.33
C GLU A 280 -19.67 13.26 -6.23
N LYS A 281 -19.37 14.52 -5.93
CA LYS A 281 -18.47 14.88 -4.84
C LYS A 281 -19.09 14.47 -3.49
N ARG A 282 -18.41 13.59 -2.76
CA ARG A 282 -18.77 13.04 -1.45
C ARG A 282 -17.49 12.77 -0.64
N VAL A 283 -17.31 13.47 0.49
CA VAL A 283 -16.17 13.30 1.40
C VAL A 283 -16.40 12.22 2.47
N TYR A 284 -17.58 11.60 2.50
CA TYR A 284 -17.97 10.63 3.54
C TYR A 284 -17.04 9.42 3.63
N GLY A 285 -16.47 8.96 2.50
CA GLY A 285 -15.46 7.92 2.50
C GLY A 285 -14.19 8.34 3.24
N VAL A 286 -13.74 9.59 3.05
CA VAL A 286 -12.57 10.15 3.74
C VAL A 286 -12.83 10.30 5.23
N GLU A 287 -14.00 10.80 5.61
CA GLU A 287 -14.46 10.86 7.00
C GLU A 287 -14.45 9.47 7.65
N SER A 288 -15.04 8.47 6.98
CA SER A 288 -15.09 7.09 7.46
C SER A 288 -13.69 6.50 7.65
N LEU A 289 -12.78 6.72 6.69
CA LEU A 289 -11.38 6.30 6.81
C LEU A 289 -10.72 6.96 8.02
N CYS A 290 -10.83 8.28 8.17
CA CYS A 290 -10.23 9.02 9.27
C CYS A 290 -10.76 8.53 10.63
N ASN A 291 -12.07 8.25 10.72
CA ASN A 291 -12.72 7.67 11.90
C ASN A 291 -12.32 6.20 12.16
N ALA A 292 -11.86 5.46 11.17
CA ALA A 292 -11.32 4.11 11.39
C ALA A 292 -9.85 4.17 11.87
N LEU A 293 -9.04 5.05 11.27
CA LEU A 293 -7.60 5.13 11.49
C LEU A 293 -7.21 5.48 12.93
N TRP A 294 -8.05 6.16 13.71
CA TRP A 294 -7.73 6.41 15.14
C TRP A 294 -7.71 5.12 15.97
N ARG A 295 -8.43 4.06 15.55
CA ARG A 295 -8.48 2.76 16.23
C ARG A 295 -7.33 1.84 15.81
N VAL A 296 -6.77 2.07 14.62
CA VAL A 296 -5.70 1.25 14.06
C VAL A 296 -4.37 1.59 14.75
N ARG A 297 -3.85 0.64 15.54
CA ARG A 297 -2.64 0.85 16.34
C ARG A 297 -1.33 0.39 15.68
N THR A 298 -1.42 -0.28 14.55
CA THR A 298 -0.25 -0.83 13.84
C THR A 298 0.27 0.08 12.75
N LEU A 299 -0.61 0.87 12.13
CA LEU A 299 -0.29 1.64 10.93
C LEU A 299 0.71 2.77 11.21
N ARG A 300 1.77 2.81 10.40
CA ARG A 300 2.91 3.74 10.51
C ARG A 300 2.99 4.69 9.33
N GLU A 301 2.74 4.19 8.12
CA GLU A 301 2.90 4.94 6.89
C GLU A 301 1.60 4.93 6.08
N VAL A 302 1.12 6.12 5.71
CA VAL A 302 -0.11 6.28 4.91
C VAL A 302 0.13 7.19 3.72
N SER A 303 -0.14 6.69 2.52
CA SER A 303 -0.17 7.50 1.30
C SER A 303 -1.61 7.73 0.84
N LEU A 304 -1.98 9.00 0.73
CA LEU A 304 -3.27 9.48 0.19
C LEU A 304 -3.03 10.37 -1.05
N VAL A 305 -1.92 10.19 -1.75
CA VAL A 305 -1.48 11.04 -2.87
C VAL A 305 -2.51 11.07 -4.00
N GLY A 306 -2.84 12.23 -4.57
CA GLY A 306 -3.62 12.29 -5.81
C GLY A 306 -5.09 11.87 -5.68
N ASN A 307 -5.73 12.12 -4.54
CA ASN A 307 -7.11 11.69 -4.26
C ASN A 307 -8.17 12.79 -4.42
N HIS A 308 -7.78 13.95 -4.94
CA HIS A 308 -8.62 15.16 -5.02
C HIS A 308 -9.12 15.64 -3.64
N LEU A 309 -8.33 15.39 -2.59
CA LEU A 309 -8.61 15.87 -1.24
C LEU A 309 -8.47 17.39 -1.23
N ASP A 310 -9.49 18.07 -0.73
CA ASP A 310 -9.57 19.52 -0.67
C ASP A 310 -9.71 20.02 0.77
N TYR A 311 -9.98 21.31 0.95
CA TYR A 311 -10.18 21.92 2.26
C TYR A 311 -11.34 21.32 3.08
N GLN A 312 -12.30 20.63 2.47
CA GLN A 312 -13.36 19.94 3.21
C GLN A 312 -12.83 18.61 3.78
N SER A 313 -11.97 17.95 3.01
CA SER A 313 -11.32 16.70 3.40
C SER A 313 -10.21 16.93 4.45
N SER A 314 -9.52 18.07 4.40
CA SER A 314 -8.43 18.42 5.33
C SER A 314 -8.87 18.47 6.79
N VAL A 315 -10.11 18.89 7.06
CA VAL A 315 -10.67 18.95 8.42
C VAL A 315 -10.64 17.56 9.05
N PHE A 316 -11.11 16.52 8.35
CA PHE A 316 -11.13 15.14 8.85
C PHE A 316 -9.73 14.57 9.03
N ILE A 317 -8.82 14.86 8.10
CA ILE A 317 -7.41 14.44 8.18
C ILE A 317 -6.74 15.09 9.40
N ALA A 318 -6.99 16.39 9.62
CA ALA A 318 -6.46 17.12 10.75
C ALA A 318 -7.01 16.60 12.09
N GLU A 319 -8.30 16.33 12.20
CA GLU A 319 -8.88 15.72 13.40
C GLU A 319 -8.29 14.33 13.69
N MET A 320 -8.14 13.49 12.66
CA MET A 320 -7.48 12.19 12.80
C MET A 320 -6.02 12.34 13.26
N LEU A 321 -5.24 13.25 12.67
CA LEU A 321 -3.85 13.49 13.06
C LEU A 321 -3.73 14.03 14.49
N LYS A 322 -4.71 14.80 15.00
CA LYS A 322 -4.68 15.30 16.40
C LYS A 322 -4.71 14.16 17.42
N VAL A 323 -5.41 13.07 17.11
CA VAL A 323 -5.66 11.96 18.05
C VAL A 323 -4.83 10.71 17.75
N ASN A 324 -4.41 10.51 16.49
CA ASN A 324 -3.62 9.36 16.11
C ASN A 324 -2.20 9.46 16.69
N CYS A 325 -1.74 8.35 17.27
CA CYS A 325 -0.45 8.24 17.95
C CYS A 325 0.45 7.14 17.36
N THR A 326 0.18 6.71 16.13
CA THR A 326 0.87 5.57 15.51
C THR A 326 1.46 5.87 14.16
N ILE A 327 0.81 6.74 13.37
CA ILE A 327 1.27 7.18 12.06
C ILE A 327 2.48 8.10 12.23
N VAL A 328 3.59 7.70 11.63
CA VAL A 328 4.86 8.45 11.61
C VAL A 328 5.11 9.13 10.27
N SER A 329 4.47 8.68 9.19
CA SER A 329 4.62 9.25 7.85
C SER A 329 3.26 9.35 7.15
N ILE A 330 2.94 10.53 6.63
CA ILE A 330 1.76 10.75 5.81
C ILE A 330 2.09 11.50 4.52
N ALA A 331 1.65 10.96 3.39
CA ALA A 331 1.76 11.60 2.08
C ALA A 331 0.41 12.10 1.59
N LEU A 332 0.28 13.41 1.48
CA LEU A 332 -0.91 14.12 1.01
C LEU A 332 -0.68 14.80 -0.35
N ALA A 333 0.44 14.51 -1.01
CA ALA A 333 0.82 15.16 -2.27
C ALA A 333 -0.25 15.09 -3.36
N GLN A 334 -0.21 16.02 -4.32
CA GLN A 334 -1.14 16.06 -5.47
C GLN A 334 -2.62 16.16 -5.05
N ASN A 335 -2.90 16.86 -3.96
CA ASN A 335 -4.26 17.08 -3.47
C ASN A 335 -4.52 18.57 -3.27
N PRO A 336 -5.59 19.17 -3.85
CA PRO A 336 -5.87 20.60 -3.78
C PRO A 336 -6.37 21.06 -2.40
N LEU A 337 -5.56 20.86 -1.35
CA LEU A 337 -5.88 21.24 0.03
C LEU A 337 -6.01 22.75 0.19
N GLY A 338 -5.19 23.51 -0.54
CA GLY A 338 -5.11 24.97 -0.43
C GLY A 338 -4.54 25.44 0.91
N ASP A 339 -4.56 26.76 1.11
CA ASP A 339 -4.08 27.36 2.36
C ASP A 339 -4.91 26.92 3.58
N ALA A 340 -6.23 26.82 3.44
CA ALA A 340 -7.11 26.33 4.49
C ALA A 340 -6.72 24.92 4.97
N GLY A 341 -6.46 24.00 4.04
CA GLY A 341 -6.02 22.66 4.40
C GLY A 341 -4.62 22.63 5.02
N ALA A 342 -3.71 23.53 4.60
CA ALA A 342 -2.41 23.71 5.25
C ALA A 342 -2.58 24.21 6.71
N THR A 343 -3.50 25.13 6.96
CA THR A 343 -3.84 25.65 8.29
C THR A 343 -4.44 24.55 9.18
N ASP A 344 -5.33 23.71 8.64
CA ASP A 344 -5.92 22.57 9.36
C ASP A 344 -4.84 21.56 9.78
N VAL A 345 -4.02 21.11 8.83
CA VAL A 345 -2.94 20.15 9.08
C VAL A 345 -1.94 20.73 10.08
N SER A 346 -1.52 21.99 9.93
CA SER A 346 -0.61 22.63 10.88
C SER A 346 -1.20 22.73 12.28
N THR A 347 -2.51 23.01 12.40
CA THR A 347 -3.20 23.04 13.68
C THR A 347 -3.25 21.66 14.34
N ALA A 348 -3.34 20.59 13.57
CA ALA A 348 -3.19 19.24 14.10
C ALA A 348 -1.78 18.95 14.64
N LEU A 349 -0.75 19.43 13.94
CA LEU A 349 0.66 19.26 14.35
C LEU A 349 1.02 19.98 15.65
N LYS A 350 0.19 20.91 16.15
CA LYS A 350 0.34 21.48 17.50
C LYS A 350 0.21 20.43 18.60
N LYS A 351 -0.61 19.40 18.36
CA LYS A 351 -0.92 18.33 19.33
C LYS A 351 -0.31 16.99 18.95
N ASN A 352 -0.14 16.73 17.66
CA ASN A 352 0.46 15.48 17.21
C ASN A 352 1.94 15.42 17.60
N THR A 353 2.32 14.34 18.28
CA THR A 353 3.68 14.09 18.75
C THR A 353 4.35 12.87 18.10
N THR A 354 3.76 12.33 17.04
CA THR A 354 4.18 11.04 16.47
C THR A 354 4.58 11.14 15.01
N LEU A 355 4.02 12.10 14.27
CA LEU A 355 4.34 12.33 12.87
C LEU A 355 5.77 12.88 12.74
N LEU A 356 6.57 12.16 11.95
CA LEU A 356 7.96 12.47 11.62
C LEU A 356 8.10 12.98 10.18
N SER A 357 7.26 12.50 9.25
CA SER A 357 7.32 12.87 7.84
C SER A 357 5.96 13.31 7.30
N LEU A 358 5.93 14.45 6.63
CA LEU A 358 4.74 15.03 6.02
C LEU A 358 5.04 15.47 4.59
N ASN A 359 4.34 14.88 3.62
CA ASN A 359 4.43 15.30 2.22
C ASN A 359 3.19 16.07 1.78
N LEU A 360 3.38 17.36 1.48
CA LEU A 360 2.39 18.33 0.97
C LEU A 360 2.81 18.88 -0.40
N SER A 361 3.54 18.10 -1.20
CA SER A 361 3.95 18.55 -2.53
C SER A 361 2.77 18.66 -3.48
N ASP A 362 2.70 19.71 -4.29
CA ASP A 362 1.59 19.92 -5.23
C ASP A 362 0.21 19.92 -4.52
N CYS A 363 0.11 20.70 -3.44
CA CYS A 363 -1.10 20.83 -2.63
C CYS A 363 -1.86 22.15 -2.80
N GLN A 364 -1.46 22.94 -3.81
CA GLN A 364 -1.98 24.30 -4.07
C GLN A 364 -1.82 25.25 -2.87
N ILE A 365 -0.73 25.09 -2.12
CA ILE A 365 -0.40 25.93 -0.96
C ILE A 365 0.28 27.22 -1.46
N SER A 366 -0.20 28.37 -0.99
CA SER A 366 0.35 29.67 -1.30
C SER A 366 1.40 30.10 -0.26
N CYS A 367 1.94 31.32 -0.42
CA CYS A 367 2.83 31.92 0.57
C CYS A 367 2.17 32.11 1.93
N GLU A 368 0.86 32.32 1.98
CA GLU A 368 0.12 32.53 3.22
C GLU A 368 0.01 31.23 4.00
N GLY A 369 -0.48 30.17 3.38
CA GLY A 369 -0.61 28.85 4.01
C GLY A 369 0.73 28.29 4.47
N LEU A 370 1.81 28.43 3.67
CA LEU A 370 3.13 27.99 4.12
C LEU A 370 3.64 28.83 5.31
N ASN A 371 3.44 30.15 5.28
CA ASN A 371 3.89 31.01 6.37
C ASN A 371 3.16 30.70 7.69
N GLU A 372 1.85 30.44 7.65
CA GLU A 372 1.09 30.00 8.81
C GLU A 372 1.61 28.66 9.36
N MET A 373 1.78 27.68 8.49
CA MET A 373 2.35 26.39 8.86
C MET A 373 3.73 26.54 9.49
N ALA A 374 4.60 27.36 8.90
CA ALA A 374 5.93 27.64 9.43
C ALA A 374 5.88 28.30 10.82
N MET A 375 4.93 29.21 11.08
CA MET A 375 4.75 29.79 12.42
C MET A 375 4.35 28.75 13.46
N VAL A 376 3.49 27.81 13.07
CA VAL A 376 3.02 26.74 13.95
C VAL A 376 4.14 25.73 14.23
N LEU A 377 4.81 25.26 13.18
CA LEU A 377 5.96 24.35 13.30
C LEU A 377 7.06 24.96 14.17
N ARG A 378 7.34 26.26 14.00
CA ARG A 378 8.33 26.98 14.80
C ARG A 378 8.03 26.97 16.29
N LYS A 379 6.75 27.14 16.66
CA LYS A 379 6.35 27.41 18.05
C LYS A 379 5.89 26.17 18.81
N PHE A 380 5.26 25.22 18.15
CA PHE A 380 4.50 24.17 18.82
C PHE A 380 4.94 22.74 18.47
N ASN A 381 5.51 22.50 17.28
CA ASN A 381 5.85 21.14 16.87
C ASN A 381 7.34 20.84 17.10
N SER A 382 7.63 19.75 17.81
CA SER A 382 8.99 19.27 18.08
C SER A 382 9.26 17.86 17.55
N THR A 383 8.35 17.30 16.74
CA THR A 383 8.35 15.89 16.33
C THR A 383 8.58 15.70 14.84
N LEU A 384 8.12 16.62 13.99
CA LEU A 384 8.33 16.55 12.56
C LEU A 384 9.83 16.66 12.24
N ARG A 385 10.30 15.80 11.32
CA ARG A 385 11.69 15.71 10.85
C ARG A 385 11.80 16.05 9.37
N THR A 386 10.87 15.55 8.57
CA THR A 386 10.85 15.74 7.12
C THR A 386 9.55 16.43 6.70
N ILE A 387 9.69 17.47 5.87
CA ILE A 387 8.54 18.12 5.24
C ILE A 387 8.79 18.33 3.74
N ASN A 388 7.86 17.89 2.90
CA ASN A 388 7.91 18.16 1.47
C ASN A 388 6.84 19.17 1.08
N ILE A 389 7.26 20.30 0.53
CA ILE A 389 6.40 21.39 0.05
C ILE A 389 6.70 21.72 -1.42
N SER A 390 7.38 20.83 -2.15
CA SER A 390 7.73 21.01 -3.56
C SER A 390 6.48 21.11 -4.45
N ASN A 391 6.64 21.63 -5.66
CA ASN A 391 5.58 21.80 -6.66
C ASN A 391 4.35 22.60 -6.17
N ASN A 392 4.47 23.43 -5.12
CA ASN A 392 3.41 24.37 -4.75
C ASN A 392 3.64 25.71 -5.46
N PRO A 393 2.80 26.10 -6.43
CA PRO A 393 3.12 27.17 -7.38
C PRO A 393 3.23 28.56 -6.74
N ASP A 394 2.46 28.82 -5.68
CA ASP A 394 2.26 30.16 -5.12
C ASP A 394 2.98 30.43 -3.79
N VAL A 395 3.90 29.54 -3.38
CA VAL A 395 4.66 29.71 -2.12
C VAL A 395 5.46 31.02 -2.07
N ARG A 396 5.83 31.57 -3.23
CA ARG A 396 6.57 32.84 -3.45
C ARG A 396 7.76 33.03 -2.48
N SER A 397 8.39 34.19 -2.50
CA SER A 397 9.50 34.51 -1.59
C SER A 397 9.08 34.58 -0.11
N GLN A 398 7.82 34.95 0.18
CA GLN A 398 7.36 35.19 1.54
C GLN A 398 7.14 33.89 2.32
N GLY A 399 6.52 32.87 1.70
CA GLY A 399 6.36 31.56 2.33
C GLY A 399 7.70 30.94 2.69
N TYR A 400 8.68 30.98 1.77
CA TYR A 400 10.03 30.49 2.04
C TYR A 400 10.78 31.28 3.11
N ARG A 401 10.59 32.60 3.21
CA ARG A 401 11.14 33.37 4.35
C ARG A 401 10.53 32.92 5.68
N GLY A 402 9.22 32.67 5.71
CA GLY A 402 8.54 32.12 6.88
C GLY A 402 9.13 30.78 7.30
N LEU A 403 9.34 29.88 6.33
CA LEU A 403 9.97 28.58 6.55
C LEU A 403 11.41 28.70 7.05
N LEU A 404 12.25 29.55 6.46
CA LEU A 404 13.61 29.78 6.94
C LEU A 404 13.64 30.26 8.40
N LYS A 405 12.73 31.19 8.75
CA LYS A 405 12.57 31.63 10.15
C LYS A 405 12.10 30.49 11.05
N CYS A 406 11.31 29.55 10.55
CA CYS A 406 10.98 28.33 11.28
C CYS A 406 12.23 27.48 11.52
N LEU A 407 13.00 27.15 10.48
CA LEU A 407 14.19 26.30 10.58
C LEU A 407 15.30 26.89 11.46
N SER A 408 15.39 28.23 11.54
CA SER A 408 16.35 28.92 12.41
C SER A 408 16.11 28.69 13.91
N ILE A 409 14.90 28.24 14.30
CA ILE A 409 14.49 28.06 15.70
C ILE A 409 14.07 26.60 15.95
N ASN A 410 13.37 25.98 15.00
CA ASN A 410 12.99 24.59 15.09
C ASN A 410 14.10 23.70 14.52
N HIS A 411 14.91 23.17 15.44
CA HIS A 411 16.05 22.30 15.11
C HIS A 411 15.70 20.84 14.89
N LYS A 412 14.41 20.50 14.99
CA LYS A 412 13.92 19.13 14.85
C LYS A 412 13.70 18.75 13.39
N ILE A 413 13.38 19.72 12.53
CA ILE A 413 13.28 19.51 11.09
C ILE A 413 14.69 19.37 10.50
N THR A 414 14.98 18.21 9.93
CA THR A 414 16.28 17.85 9.33
C THR A 414 16.22 17.75 7.82
N GLU A 415 15.02 17.67 7.23
CA GLU A 415 14.83 17.57 5.80
C GLU A 415 13.64 18.41 5.32
N VAL A 416 13.89 19.23 4.30
CA VAL A 416 12.86 20.01 3.62
C VAL A 416 13.04 19.84 2.12
N ILE A 417 12.00 19.37 1.44
CA ILE A 417 11.97 19.29 -0.03
C ILE A 417 11.18 20.50 -0.54
N MET A 418 11.86 21.39 -1.27
CA MET A 418 11.32 22.66 -1.79
C MET A 418 11.09 22.61 -3.30
N ASN A 419 10.49 23.65 -3.89
CA ASN A 419 10.31 23.71 -5.34
C ASN A 419 11.68 23.76 -6.04
N PRO A 420 11.90 22.93 -7.08
CA PRO A 420 13.10 23.04 -7.90
C PRO A 420 13.05 24.33 -8.75
N GLY A 421 14.21 24.92 -9.05
CA GLY A 421 14.36 25.99 -10.02
C GLY A 421 15.18 27.19 -9.56
N SER A 422 15.83 27.87 -10.51
CA SER A 422 16.76 29.00 -10.29
C SER A 422 16.12 30.15 -9.52
N ARG A 423 14.81 30.38 -9.69
CA ARG A 423 14.08 31.44 -8.97
C ARG A 423 14.11 31.28 -7.45
N TYR A 424 14.22 30.05 -6.95
CA TYR A 424 14.19 29.74 -5.52
C TYR A 424 15.53 29.26 -4.97
N GLU A 425 16.56 29.18 -5.81
CA GLU A 425 17.89 28.67 -5.47
C GLU A 425 18.48 29.33 -4.22
N LYS A 426 18.34 30.66 -4.09
CA LYS A 426 18.75 31.38 -2.87
C LYS A 426 18.07 30.85 -1.60
N TYR A 427 16.79 30.48 -1.67
CA TYR A 427 16.05 29.93 -0.53
C TYR A 427 16.40 28.47 -0.28
N VAL A 428 16.61 27.69 -1.34
CA VAL A 428 17.03 26.28 -1.26
C VAL A 428 18.40 26.17 -0.60
N ASN A 429 19.38 26.95 -1.07
CA ASN A 429 20.72 27.01 -0.47
C ASN A 429 20.60 27.40 0.99
N ARG A 430 19.85 28.47 1.30
CA ARG A 430 19.67 28.92 2.69
C ARG A 430 19.01 27.86 3.59
N THR A 431 18.04 27.12 3.06
CA THR A 431 17.39 26.03 3.78
C THR A 431 18.39 24.93 4.08
N GLN A 432 19.21 24.53 3.11
CA GLN A 432 20.25 23.50 3.31
C GLN A 432 21.23 23.88 4.43
N GLU A 433 21.58 25.16 4.59
CA GLU A 433 22.43 25.64 5.70
C GLU A 433 21.78 25.37 7.05
N PHE A 434 20.52 25.78 7.22
CA PHE A 434 19.78 25.54 8.46
C PHE A 434 19.60 24.04 8.74
N LEU A 435 19.31 23.25 7.71
CA LEU A 435 19.15 21.80 7.86
C LEU A 435 20.46 21.12 8.24
N ALA A 436 21.58 21.53 7.66
CA ALA A 436 22.90 21.02 8.01
C ALA A 436 23.21 21.24 9.49
N VAL A 437 22.89 22.44 10.01
CA VAL A 437 23.01 22.73 11.44
C VAL A 437 22.04 21.90 12.27
N ASN A 438 20.78 21.78 11.87
CA ASN A 438 19.79 20.97 12.60
C ASN A 438 20.19 19.48 12.67
N VAL A 439 20.75 18.92 11.59
CA VAL A 439 21.30 17.56 11.56
C VAL A 439 22.46 17.43 12.54
N LEU A 440 23.40 18.38 12.54
CA LEU A 440 24.52 18.41 13.48
C LEU A 440 24.04 18.46 14.93
N LEU A 441 23.08 19.34 15.25
CA LEU A 441 22.51 19.49 16.58
C LEU A 441 21.86 18.20 17.07
N ASN A 442 21.07 17.54 16.22
CA ASN A 442 20.44 16.26 16.57
C ASN A 442 21.48 15.13 16.72
N ALA A 443 22.55 15.13 15.92
CA ALA A 443 23.64 14.15 16.04
C ALA A 443 24.39 14.29 17.38
N VAL A 444 24.68 15.52 17.83
CA VAL A 444 25.30 15.77 19.14
C VAL A 444 24.38 15.36 20.29
N GLN A 445 23.07 15.64 20.18
CA GLN A 445 22.09 15.25 21.21
C GLN A 445 21.92 13.73 21.33
N SER A 446 21.95 13.00 20.21
CA SER A 446 21.65 11.56 20.18
C SER A 446 22.83 10.65 20.54
N ASN A 447 24.08 11.05 20.24
CA ASN A 447 25.25 10.24 20.58
C ASN A 447 26.45 11.09 21.04
N PRO A 448 26.40 11.64 22.26
CA PRO A 448 27.47 12.51 22.78
C PRO A 448 28.81 11.80 22.94
N LYS A 449 28.83 10.45 23.01
CA LYS A 449 30.05 9.64 23.10
C LYS A 449 30.78 9.49 21.77
N ARG A 450 30.16 9.80 20.62
CA ARG A 450 30.79 9.72 19.29
C ARG A 450 31.75 10.90 19.01
N PHE A 451 31.80 11.87 19.91
CA PHE A 451 32.73 13.00 19.92
C PHE A 451 33.86 12.76 20.94
N THR A 452 34.42 11.54 20.96
CA THR A 452 35.54 11.14 21.83
C THR A 452 36.81 11.91 21.46
N GLY A 453 37.42 12.55 22.46
CA GLY A 453 38.52 13.52 22.29
C GLY A 453 38.29 14.84 23.02
N PHE A 454 37.07 15.08 23.51
CA PHE A 454 36.75 16.11 24.48
C PHE A 454 36.55 15.49 25.88
N PRO A 455 36.93 16.18 26.97
CA PRO A 455 36.59 15.73 28.33
C PRO A 455 35.07 15.55 28.43
N ALA A 456 34.62 14.54 29.17
CA ALA A 456 33.20 14.19 29.27
C ALA A 456 32.40 15.39 29.79
N LEU A 457 31.62 16.03 28.90
CA LEU A 457 30.77 17.16 29.28
C LEU A 457 29.73 16.69 30.30
N THR A 458 29.68 17.38 31.44
CA THR A 458 28.62 17.23 32.44
C THR A 458 27.25 17.47 31.83
N GLU A 459 26.19 16.96 32.45
CA GLU A 459 24.81 17.17 31.97
C GLU A 459 24.47 18.66 31.84
N THR A 460 24.92 19.49 32.77
CA THR A 460 24.75 20.95 32.75
C THR A 460 25.52 21.63 31.60
N GLN A 461 26.74 21.18 31.29
CA GLN A 461 27.50 21.69 30.14
C GLN A 461 26.85 21.30 28.80
N ARG A 462 26.22 20.12 28.72
CA ARG A 462 25.44 19.70 27.55
C ARG A 462 24.19 20.55 27.35
N THR A 463 23.47 20.88 28.42
CA THR A 463 22.32 21.78 28.37
C THR A 463 22.76 23.20 27.96
N ASN A 464 23.83 23.73 28.56
CA ASN A 464 24.40 25.03 28.19
C ASN A 464 24.95 25.07 26.75
N PHE A 465 25.47 23.94 26.24
CA PHE A 465 25.91 23.80 24.87
C PHE A 465 24.71 23.91 23.92
N VAL A 466 23.64 23.16 24.18
CA VAL A 466 22.38 23.25 23.40
C VAL A 466 21.80 24.67 23.46
N ASP A 467 21.71 25.30 24.64
CA ASP A 467 21.20 26.68 24.81
C ASP A 467 22.04 27.75 24.09
N LYS A 468 23.35 27.53 23.95
CA LYS A 468 24.26 28.43 23.20
C LYS A 468 24.18 28.21 21.69
N LEU A 469 23.91 26.98 21.26
CA LEU A 469 23.70 26.63 19.85
C LEU A 469 22.37 27.15 19.31
N GLU A 470 21.35 27.27 20.17
CA GLU A 470 20.04 27.87 19.83
C GLU A 470 20.11 29.36 19.46
N ARG A 471 21.30 29.99 19.51
CA ARG A 471 21.50 31.45 19.31
C ARG A 471 22.35 31.84 18.10
N PHE A 472 22.61 30.94 17.14
CA PHE A 472 23.36 31.33 15.92
C PHE A 472 22.58 32.32 15.07
N SER A 473 23.28 33.36 14.60
CA SER A 473 22.71 34.35 13.69
C SER A 473 22.67 33.87 12.23
N GLU A 474 21.83 34.52 11.42
CA GLU A 474 21.59 34.17 10.00
C GLU A 474 22.84 34.27 9.10
N SER A 475 23.84 35.06 9.48
CA SER A 475 25.13 35.21 8.78
C SER A 475 26.12 34.11 9.14
N GLU A 476 26.05 33.65 10.38
CA GLU A 476 26.91 32.62 10.95
C GLU A 476 26.59 31.23 10.37
N LEU A 477 25.31 31.00 10.04
CA LEU A 477 24.83 29.75 9.46
C LEU A 477 25.15 29.64 7.96
N ARG A 478 25.09 30.75 7.21
CA ARG A 478 25.49 30.84 5.79
C ARG A 478 26.91 30.37 5.54
N GLN A 479 27.81 30.86 6.37
CA GLN A 479 29.23 30.62 6.24
C GLN A 479 29.60 29.15 6.49
N LEU A 480 28.83 28.43 7.32
CA LEU A 480 29.01 26.99 7.56
C LEU A 480 28.60 26.12 6.35
N HIS A 481 27.64 26.60 5.53
CA HIS A 481 27.13 25.89 4.37
C HIS A 481 27.92 26.16 3.10
N ASP A 482 28.28 27.42 2.81
CA ASP A 482 29.05 27.79 1.62
C ASP A 482 30.37 26.99 1.53
N GLU A 483 30.93 26.57 2.67
CA GLU A 483 32.15 25.79 2.77
C GLU A 483 31.98 24.28 2.91
N ARG A 484 30.72 23.82 2.91
CA ARG A 484 30.32 22.42 3.02
C ARG A 484 30.92 21.75 4.26
N ILE A 485 31.06 22.50 5.37
CA ILE A 485 31.76 22.04 6.59
C ILE A 485 31.03 20.84 7.20
N VAL A 486 29.69 20.85 7.18
CA VAL A 486 28.86 19.75 7.71
C VAL A 486 28.93 18.51 6.83
N GLU A 487 28.96 18.66 5.51
CA GLU A 487 29.11 17.53 4.58
C GLU A 487 30.51 16.90 4.70
N LYS A 488 31.55 17.73 4.82
CA LYS A 488 32.92 17.28 5.11
C LYS A 488 33.03 16.59 6.48
N ALA A 489 32.25 17.00 7.48
CA ALA A 489 32.20 16.34 8.77
C ALA A 489 31.41 15.02 8.75
N ALA A 490 30.41 14.89 7.88
CA ALA A 490 29.54 13.70 7.77
C ALA A 490 30.13 12.55 6.93
N ILE A 491 31.08 12.82 6.03
CA ILE A 491 31.68 11.84 5.09
C ILE A 491 32.57 10.78 5.77
N TYR A 492 33.07 11.01 6.99
CA TYR A 492 34.05 10.12 7.61
C TYR A 492 33.39 9.14 8.60
N SER A 493 32.89 8.02 8.06
CA SER A 493 32.32 6.90 8.84
C SER A 493 33.33 5.85 9.30
N ASP A 494 34.59 5.93 8.90
CA ASP A 494 35.54 4.82 9.09
C ASP A 494 36.65 5.12 10.11
N GLU A 495 37.10 4.03 10.74
CA GLU A 495 37.80 3.88 12.02
C GLU A 495 39.23 4.48 12.09
N LYS A 496 39.46 5.65 11.48
CA LYS A 496 40.70 6.43 11.66
C LYS A 496 40.36 7.82 12.14
N GLU A 497 40.15 7.91 13.45
CA GLU A 497 40.05 9.15 14.23
C GLU A 497 41.17 10.14 13.85
N ALA A 498 40.79 11.31 13.31
CA ALA A 498 41.48 12.62 13.40
C ALA A 498 41.01 13.63 12.33
N ALA A 499 40.53 13.17 11.16
CA ALA A 499 40.36 14.04 9.98
C ALA A 499 39.15 15.02 10.07
N GLY A 500 38.04 14.60 10.67
CA GLY A 500 36.91 15.51 10.92
C GLY A 500 37.27 16.63 11.92
N LEU A 501 38.08 16.29 12.93
CA LEU A 501 38.55 17.20 13.97
C LEU A 501 39.57 18.22 13.47
N SER A 502 40.54 17.80 12.65
CA SER A 502 41.51 18.72 12.04
C SER A 502 40.83 19.70 11.10
N THR A 503 39.79 19.26 10.41
CA THR A 503 38.98 20.08 9.50
C THR A 503 38.20 21.13 10.29
N LEU A 504 37.50 20.74 11.36
CA LEU A 504 36.81 21.69 12.25
C LEU A 504 37.77 22.65 12.95
N ARG A 505 38.96 22.20 13.39
CA ARG A 505 40.01 23.06 13.96
C ARG A 505 40.63 23.99 12.93
N HIS A 506 40.83 23.53 11.69
CA HIS A 506 41.35 24.34 10.58
C HIS A 506 40.38 25.47 10.23
N TYR A 507 39.08 25.14 10.08
CA TYR A 507 38.03 26.14 9.88
C TYR A 507 37.86 27.05 11.10
N ALA A 508 38.01 26.54 12.33
CA ALA A 508 37.98 27.39 13.52
C ALA A 508 39.25 28.25 13.68
N ALA A 509 40.38 27.92 13.08
CA ALA A 509 41.60 28.72 13.17
C ALA A 509 41.55 29.95 12.25
N THR A 510 40.90 29.83 11.10
CA THR A 510 40.60 30.95 10.22
C THR A 510 39.72 31.99 10.93
N GLU A 511 40.12 33.27 10.91
CA GLU A 511 39.44 34.37 11.62
C GLU A 511 37.98 34.59 11.23
N GLN A 512 37.55 33.96 10.15
CA GLN A 512 36.26 34.16 9.55
C GLN A 512 35.12 33.39 10.26
N TYR A 513 35.38 32.37 11.10
CA TYR A 513 34.34 31.45 11.62
C TYR A 513 34.16 31.53 13.14
N ALA A 514 33.79 32.70 13.65
CA ALA A 514 33.41 32.91 15.06
C ALA A 514 32.38 31.89 15.63
N PRO A 515 31.40 31.38 14.86
CA PRO A 515 30.45 30.34 15.30
C PRO A 515 31.11 29.00 15.57
N LEU A 516 31.94 28.55 14.63
CA LEU A 516 32.69 27.31 14.75
C LEU A 516 33.72 27.43 15.87
N LYS A 517 34.35 28.60 16.03
CA LYS A 517 35.18 28.94 17.20
C LYS A 517 34.38 28.88 18.50
N ARG A 518 33.12 29.34 18.56
CA ARG A 518 32.26 29.25 19.77
C ARG A 518 31.86 27.81 20.08
N ILE A 519 31.52 27.02 19.05
CA ILE A 519 31.24 25.57 19.16
C ILE A 519 32.49 24.86 19.68
N LEU A 520 33.65 25.06 19.04
CA LEU A 520 34.93 24.48 19.40
C LEU A 520 35.41 24.96 20.77
N TRP A 521 35.22 26.25 21.10
CA TRP A 521 35.52 26.82 22.41
C TRP A 521 34.68 26.16 23.50
N CYS A 522 33.38 25.96 23.28
CA CYS A 522 32.51 25.25 24.24
C CYS A 522 32.93 23.79 24.45
N PHE A 523 33.48 23.13 23.43
CA PHE A 523 34.03 21.79 23.56
C PHE A 523 35.41 21.76 24.24
N GLU A 524 36.23 22.81 24.06
CA GLU A 524 37.61 22.87 24.56
C GLU A 524 37.76 23.57 25.93
N VAL A 525 36.68 24.10 26.53
CA VAL A 525 36.73 24.90 27.77
C VAL A 525 37.53 24.21 28.88
N ASP A 526 37.26 22.94 29.16
CA ASP A 526 37.93 22.21 30.25
C ASP A 526 39.39 21.89 29.91
N THR A 527 39.71 21.53 28.67
CA THR A 527 41.10 21.38 28.20
C THR A 527 41.89 22.68 28.29
N ARG A 528 41.26 23.82 27.95
CA ARG A 528 41.89 25.13 28.05
C ARG A 528 42.03 25.56 29.51
N HIS A 529 41.03 25.31 30.34
CA HIS A 529 41.08 25.59 31.77
C HIS A 529 42.15 24.75 32.48
N ASN A 530 42.24 23.46 32.19
CA ASN A 530 43.29 22.58 32.70
C ASN A 530 44.68 22.99 32.18
N ASN A 531 44.83 23.32 30.89
CA ASN A 531 46.07 23.86 30.34
C ASN A 531 46.46 25.21 30.96
N LEU A 532 45.48 26.05 31.34
CA LEU A 532 45.72 27.31 32.05
C LEU A 532 46.12 27.07 33.51
N ILE A 533 45.50 26.11 34.20
CA ILE A 533 45.87 25.71 35.55
C ILE A 533 47.28 25.10 35.56
N GLU A 534 47.58 24.18 34.64
CA GLU A 534 48.91 23.59 34.46
C GLU A 534 49.97 24.65 34.11
N ARG A 535 49.65 25.60 33.24
CA ARG A 535 50.52 26.77 32.99
C ARG A 535 50.72 27.61 34.24
N SER A 536 49.67 27.87 35.03
CA SER A 536 49.77 28.63 36.28
C SER A 536 50.56 27.91 37.38
N ASN A 537 50.58 26.57 37.34
CA ASN A 537 51.35 25.74 38.26
C ASN A 537 52.83 25.64 37.80
N ASN A 538 53.08 25.61 36.50
CA ASN A 538 54.44 25.65 35.94
C ASN A 538 55.08 27.06 36.04
N THR A 539 54.32 28.14 35.98
CA THR A 539 54.84 29.50 36.23
C THR A 539 55.10 29.79 37.71
N LYS A 540 54.62 28.95 38.63
CA LYS A 540 54.99 29.02 40.05
C LYS A 540 56.30 28.30 40.38
N SER A 541 56.84 27.46 39.49
CA SER A 541 58.11 26.76 39.69
C SER A 541 59.32 27.42 39.02
N GLU A 542 59.12 28.41 38.16
CA GLU A 542 60.21 29.16 37.52
C GLU A 542 60.02 30.64 37.75
N GLY A 543 60.81 31.18 38.68
CA GLY A 543 60.84 32.60 38.98
C GLY A 543 61.45 33.42 37.85
N LYS A 544 60.89 34.65 37.72
CA LYS A 544 61.42 35.84 37.03
C LYS A 544 61.48 35.75 35.50
N ASP A 545 60.48 36.33 34.83
CA ASP A 545 60.57 37.70 34.33
C ASP A 545 59.22 38.15 33.74
N GLU A 546 59.03 39.47 33.75
CA GLU A 546 57.83 40.21 33.40
C GLU A 546 57.41 40.02 31.94
N ASP A 547 56.13 39.74 31.71
CA ASP A 547 55.32 40.55 30.78
C ASP A 547 53.83 40.30 30.99
N ILE A 548 53.19 41.37 31.46
CA ILE A 548 51.78 41.49 31.81
C ILE A 548 50.96 41.60 30.52
N TRP A 549 50.05 40.65 30.30
CA TRP A 549 48.84 40.90 29.49
C TRP A 549 47.62 40.61 30.36
N ASP A 550 47.25 41.60 31.17
CA ASP A 550 45.94 41.68 31.80
C ASP A 550 44.86 41.81 30.73
N TYR A 551 43.91 40.88 30.71
CA TYR A 551 42.57 41.14 30.23
C TYR A 551 41.58 40.81 31.35
N PRO A 552 40.78 41.79 31.82
CA PRO A 552 39.82 41.57 32.89
C PRO A 552 38.61 40.78 32.36
N LEU A 553 38.34 39.65 32.99
CA LEU A 553 37.07 38.94 32.92
C LEU A 553 36.03 39.68 33.77
N ILE A 554 35.12 40.42 33.13
CA ILE A 554 33.73 40.61 33.58
C ILE A 554 32.83 40.46 32.35
#